data_AF-A0A923UNZ9-F1
#
_entry.id   AF-A0A923UNZ9-F1
#
_cell.length_a   1.000
_cell.length_b   1.000
_cell.length_c   1.000
_cell.angle_alpha   90.00
_cell.angle_beta   90.00
_cell.angle_gamma   90.00
#
_symmetry.space_group_name_H-M   'P 1'
#
loop_
_entity.id
_entity.type
_entity.pdbx_description
1 polymer ?
#
loop_
_entity_poly.entity_id
_entity_poly.type
_entity_poly.pdbx_seq_one_letter_code
_entity_poly.pdbx_strand_id
1 'polypeptide(L)'
;MKVITKEVIIGFDPSYLSKSVSKTHRVVYYWSGVAGKSKWGLEVAGFAAIDPILTTACHLDAYQTPTKEDLESLGDAFGLLC
;
A
#
# COMPACT_ATOMS: atom_id res chain seq x y z
N MET A 1 -0.61 25.30 -5.88
CA MET A 1 -0.53 24.34 -6.99
C MET A 1 0.86 23.71 -6.94
N LYS A 2 0.98 22.44 -6.54
CA LYS A 2 2.28 21.76 -6.50
C LYS A 2 2.66 21.38 -7.92
N VAL A 3 3.68 22.04 -8.44
CA VAL A 3 4.19 21.81 -9.80
C VAL A 3 5.05 20.55 -9.75
N ILE A 4 4.66 19.54 -10.52
CA ILE A 4 5.46 18.35 -10.81
C ILE A 4 6.01 18.55 -12.22
N THR A 5 7.28 18.21 -12.44
CA THR A 5 7.95 18.28 -13.74
C THR A 5 7.52 17.12 -14.64
N LYS A 6 8.14 16.98 -15.83
CA LYS A 6 7.78 15.96 -16.83
C LYS A 6 8.15 14.54 -16.39
N GLU A 7 9.17 14.37 -15.56
CA GLU A 7 9.63 13.06 -15.10
C GLU A 7 9.10 12.76 -13.71
N VAL A 8 8.36 11.66 -13.59
CA VAL A 8 7.72 11.26 -12.33
C VAL A 8 8.01 9.79 -12.08
N ILE A 9 8.46 9.50 -10.87
CA ILE A 9 8.56 8.15 -10.34
C ILE A 9 7.35 7.92 -9.44
N ILE A 10 6.68 6.78 -9.60
CA ILE A 10 5.64 6.36 -8.66
C ILE A 10 6.30 5.57 -7.54
N GLY A 11 6.35 6.16 -6.35
CA GLY A 11 6.75 5.48 -5.14
C GLY A 11 5.59 4.68 -4.56
N PHE A 12 5.88 3.45 -4.13
CA PHE A 12 4.97 2.60 -3.37
C PHE A 12 5.57 2.36 -1.98
N ASP A 13 4.81 2.67 -0.94
CA ASP A 13 5.23 2.52 0.45
C ASP A 13 4.07 1.94 1.29
N PRO A 14 4.08 0.63 1.59
CA PRO A 14 3.07 0.02 2.43
C PRO A 14 3.32 0.34 3.91
N SER A 15 2.26 0.71 4.62
CA SER A 15 2.33 1.06 6.04
C SER A 15 1.36 0.24 6.88
N TYR A 16 1.89 -0.44 7.91
CA TYR A 16 1.09 -1.19 8.88
C TYR A 16 0.31 -0.25 9.82
N LEU A 17 -0.99 -0.51 9.95
CA LEU A 17 -1.89 0.15 10.88
C LEU A 17 -2.41 -0.86 11.91
N SER A 18 -2.08 -0.64 13.18
CA SER A 18 -2.57 -1.48 14.27
C SER A 18 -4.07 -1.32 14.45
N LYS A 19 -4.77 -2.45 14.62
CA LYS A 19 -6.19 -2.48 14.98
C LYS A 19 -6.38 -3.32 16.25
N SER A 20 -7.39 -2.96 17.03
CA SER A 20 -7.76 -3.65 18.28
C SER A 20 -9.05 -4.46 18.16
N VAL A 21 -9.90 -4.19 17.15
CA VAL A 21 -11.25 -4.78 17.04
C VAL A 21 -11.45 -5.46 15.70
N SER A 22 -11.94 -6.70 15.73
CA SER A 22 -12.11 -7.58 14.55
C SER A 22 -13.22 -7.19 13.57
N LYS A 23 -13.98 -6.13 13.87
CA LYS A 23 -15.07 -5.64 13.01
C LYS A 23 -14.59 -4.76 11.84
N THR A 24 -13.31 -4.42 11.79
CA THR A 24 -12.73 -3.71 10.65
C THR A 24 -12.53 -4.69 9.49
N HIS A 25 -13.06 -4.35 8.31
CA HIS A 25 -13.00 -5.23 7.15
C HIS A 25 -11.55 -5.45 6.67
N ARG A 26 -11.26 -6.64 6.13
CA ARG A 26 -9.95 -7.01 5.53
C ARG A 26 -8.74 -6.79 6.46
N VAL A 27 -8.91 -7.17 7.74
CA VAL A 27 -7.82 -7.26 8.72
C VAL A 27 -7.19 -8.64 8.69
N VAL A 28 -5.91 -8.70 8.35
CA VAL A 28 -5.11 -9.92 8.33
C VAL A 28 -3.77 -9.69 9.03
N TYR A 29 -2.78 -10.54 8.81
CA TYR A 29 -1.43 -10.35 9.35
C TYR A 29 -0.55 -9.65 8.31
N TYR A 30 -0.07 -8.46 8.66
CA TYR A 30 0.85 -7.67 7.84
C TYR A 30 2.15 -7.39 8.60
N TRP A 31 3.24 -7.11 7.88
CA TRP A 31 4.54 -6.86 8.49
C TRP A 31 4.57 -5.51 9.21
N SER A 32 4.84 -5.51 10.52
CA SER A 32 5.07 -4.28 11.27
C SER A 32 6.56 -4.02 11.39
N GLY A 33 7.08 -3.02 10.67
CA GLY A 33 8.48 -2.62 10.76
C GLY A 33 8.92 -2.24 12.19
N VAL A 34 8.02 -1.58 12.94
CA VAL A 34 8.29 -1.20 14.34
C VAL A 34 8.39 -2.42 15.26
N ALA A 35 7.59 -3.46 15.04
CA ALA A 35 7.61 -4.66 15.87
C ALA A 35 8.59 -5.74 15.37
N GLY A 36 9.17 -5.55 14.18
CA GLY A 36 10.04 -6.54 13.52
C GLY A 36 9.36 -7.89 13.26
N LYS A 37 8.02 -7.90 13.14
CA LYS A 37 7.24 -9.13 12.93
C LYS A 37 5.88 -8.84 12.32
N SER A 38 5.27 -9.86 11.74
CA SER A 38 3.89 -9.81 11.29
C SER A 38 2.93 -9.66 12.47
N LYS A 39 2.00 -8.71 12.36
CA LYS A 39 0.97 -8.44 13.36
C LYS A 39 -0.38 -8.37 12.70
N TRP A 40 -1.39 -8.78 13.46
CA TRP A 40 -2.77 -8.62 13.05
C TRP A 40 -3.13 -7.12 12.95
N GLY A 41 -3.74 -6.70 11.85
CA GLY A 41 -4.10 -5.32 11.60
C GLY A 41 -4.43 -5.05 10.14
N LEU A 42 -4.22 -3.81 9.73
CA LEU A 42 -4.36 -3.35 8.35
C LEU A 42 -3.00 -2.98 7.77
N GLU A 43 -2.93 -2.97 6.46
CA GLU A 43 -1.87 -2.31 5.72
C GLU A 43 -2.49 -1.38 4.69
N VAL A 44 -1.92 -0.19 4.56
CA VAL A 44 -2.31 0.80 3.56
C VAL A 44 -1.14 0.95 2.59
N ALA A 45 -1.42 0.69 1.32
CA ALA A 45 -0.58 0.93 0.18
C ALA A 45 -0.56 2.44 -0.13
N GLY A 46 0.46 3.15 0.35
CA GLY A 46 0.68 4.55 0.03
C GLY A 46 1.37 4.71 -1.32
N PHE A 47 0.85 5.61 -2.16
CA PHE A 47 1.45 5.99 -3.42
C PHE A 47 1.89 7.45 -3.40
N ALA A 48 3.07 7.72 -3.94
CA ALA A 48 3.59 9.07 -4.08
C ALA A 48 4.08 9.33 -5.50
N ALA A 49 3.75 10.50 -6.04
CA ALA A 49 4.40 11.04 -7.22
C ALA A 49 5.69 11.72 -6.76
N ILE A 50 6.82 11.14 -7.14
CA ILE A 50 8.16 11.61 -6.80
C ILE A 50 8.75 12.31 -8.01
N ASP A 51 9.10 13.57 -7.82
CA ASP A 51 9.84 14.37 -8.78
C ASP A 51 11.32 14.37 -8.37
N PRO A 52 12.20 13.67 -9.11
CA PRO A 52 13.61 13.60 -8.76
C PRO A 52 14.37 14.90 -9.03
N ILE A 53 13.89 15.73 -9.97
CA ILE A 53 14.53 17.00 -10.35
C ILE A 53 14.25 18.04 -9.26
N LEU A 54 13.00 18.14 -8.82
CA LEU A 54 12.60 19.01 -7.72
C LEU A 54 12.89 18.40 -6.35
N THR A 55 13.38 17.16 -6.29
CA THR A 55 13.66 16.41 -5.05
C THR A 55 12.47 16.40 -4.10
N THR A 56 11.26 16.28 -4.64
CA THR A 56 10.01 16.35 -3.87
C THR A 56 9.16 15.12 -4.09
N ALA A 57 8.46 14.71 -3.04
CA ALA A 57 7.45 13.66 -3.11
C ALA A 57 6.09 14.24 -2.71
N CYS A 58 5.08 13.95 -3.51
CA CYS A 58 3.71 14.34 -3.23
C CYS A 58 2.85 13.09 -3.08
N HIS A 59 2.04 13.05 -2.03
CA HIS A 59 1.02 12.02 -1.89
C HIS A 59 0.14 12.02 -3.13
N LEU A 60 0.05 10.86 -3.79
CA LEU A 60 -0.77 10.67 -4.97
C LEU A 60 -2.09 10.04 -4.56
N ASP A 61 -2.03 8.89 -3.89
CA ASP A 61 -3.19 8.16 -3.43
C ASP A 61 -2.82 7.15 -2.34
N ALA A 62 -3.82 6.60 -1.66
CA ALA A 62 -3.64 5.49 -0.72
C ALA A 62 -4.83 4.53 -0.76
N TYR A 63 -4.50 3.24 -0.85
CA TYR A 63 -5.50 2.17 -0.87
C TYR A 63 -5.24 1.18 0.26
N GLN A 64 -6.31 0.54 0.76
CA GLN A 64 -6.12 -0.62 1.62
C GLN A 64 -5.50 -1.75 0.81
N THR A 65 -4.39 -2.33 1.29
CA THR A 65 -3.75 -3.46 0.61
C THR A 65 -4.75 -4.63 0.53
N PRO A 66 -5.01 -5.20 -0.66
CA PRO A 66 -5.87 -6.38 -0.79
C PRO A 66 -5.33 -7.54 0.04
N THR A 67 -6.20 -8.44 0.49
CA THR A 67 -5.73 -9.66 1.17
C THR A 67 -5.13 -10.63 0.16
N LYS A 68 -4.44 -11.65 0.64
CA LYS A 68 -3.92 -12.72 -0.22
C LYS A 68 -5.06 -13.37 -1.02
N GLU A 69 -6.18 -13.63 -0.37
CA GLU A 69 -7.36 -14.23 -1.01
C GLU A 69 -7.96 -13.31 -2.07
N ASP A 70 -7.98 -11.99 -1.81
CA ASP A 70 -8.40 -11.01 -2.83
C ASP A 70 -7.48 -11.09 -4.06
N LEU A 71 -6.16 -11.14 -3.86
CA LEU A 71 -5.17 -11.18 -4.95
C LEU A 71 -5.21 -12.49 -5.74
N GLU A 72 -5.37 -13.64 -5.08
CA GLU A 72 -5.52 -14.94 -5.75
C GLU A 72 -6.78 -14.94 -6.62
N SER A 73 -7.91 -14.44 -6.10
CA SER A 73 -9.15 -14.36 -6.88
C SER A 73 -9.06 -13.40 -8.08
N LEU A 74 -8.31 -12.29 -7.93
CA LEU A 74 -8.00 -11.38 -9.03
C LEU A 74 -7.10 -12.06 -10.07
N GLY A 75 -6.07 -12.79 -9.64
CA GLY A 75 -5.18 -13.55 -10.51
C GLY A 75 -5.96 -14.53 -11.38
N ASP A 76 -6.82 -15.33 -10.75
CA ASP A 76 -7.69 -16.29 -11.45
C ASP A 76 -8.61 -15.58 -12.46
N ALA A 77 -9.22 -14.46 -12.08
CA ALA A 77 -10.12 -13.69 -12.94
C ALA A 77 -9.42 -13.07 -14.17
N PHE A 78 -8.15 -12.69 -14.03
CA PHE A 78 -7.35 -12.06 -15.09
C PHE A 78 -6.41 -13.03 -15.82
N GLY A 79 -6.43 -14.33 -15.48
CA GLY A 79 -5.52 -15.33 -16.04
C GLY A 79 -4.04 -15.09 -15.69
N LEU A 80 -3.78 -14.38 -14.58
CA LEU A 80 -2.45 -14.11 -14.05
C LEU A 80 -2.15 -15.12 -12.95
N LEU A 81 -1.16 -16.00 -13.17
CA LEU A 81 -0.65 -16.88 -12.10
C LEU A 81 0.04 -16.02 -11.04
N CYS A 82 -0.58 -15.91 -9.86
CA CYS A 82 0.09 -15.47 -8.63
C CYS A 82 0.75 -16.66 -7.91
#